data_AF-A0A8G1QS01-F1
#
_entry.id   AF-A0A8G1QS01-F1
#
_cell.length_a   1.000
_cell.length_b   1.000
_cell.length_c   1.000
_cell.angle_alpha   90.00
_cell.angle_beta   90.00
_cell.angle_gamma   90.00
#
_symmetry.space_group_name_H-M   'P 1'
#
loop_
_entity.id
_entity.type
_entity.pdbx_description
1 polymer ?
#
loop_
_entity_poly.entity_id
_entity_poly.type
_entity_poly.pdbx_seq_one_letter_code
_entity_poly.pdbx_strand_id
1 'polypeptide(L)'
;MASTFIGCADGILHCVLCQLDSTVLRLLMTALQKIFSWVYMGYSKQPEAPQLPPVHFGDWRVSEQDGEMVKLLLTKHVLSLCRSVVRNLQLRVDEMHLLAKVQTRFHCMDTASMSVLAERLASSLSDVTQLVRHYGKEKYVIPDSPSSQQSPERSATVAESG
;
A
#
# COMPACT_ATOMS: atom_id res chain seq x y z
N MET A 1 0.94 14.05 -3.66
CA MET A 1 1.80 14.20 -2.47
C MET A 1 2.59 12.94 -2.18
N ALA A 2 1.96 11.79 -1.87
CA ALA A 2 2.70 10.55 -1.57
C ALA A 2 3.59 10.06 -2.74
N SER A 3 3.07 10.05 -3.98
CA SER A 3 3.85 9.67 -5.17
C SER A 3 5.06 10.57 -5.41
N THR A 4 4.87 11.89 -5.29
CA THR A 4 5.95 12.89 -5.41
C THR A 4 7.01 12.68 -4.33
N PHE A 5 6.59 12.49 -3.06
CA PHE A 5 7.50 12.20 -1.97
C PHE A 5 8.31 10.92 -2.24
N ILE A 6 7.65 9.84 -2.67
CA ILE A 6 8.31 8.56 -2.96
C ILE A 6 9.31 8.71 -4.10
N GLY A 7 8.96 9.43 -5.18
CA GLY A 7 9.89 9.71 -6.28
C GLY A 7 11.12 10.51 -5.83
N CYS A 8 10.93 11.54 -5.01
CA CYS A 8 12.04 12.30 -4.43
C CYS A 8 12.91 11.44 -3.52
N ALA A 9 12.29 10.63 -2.65
CA ALA A 9 12.99 9.73 -1.75
C ALA A 9 13.84 8.71 -2.53
N ASP A 10 13.26 8.10 -3.57
CA ASP A 10 13.96 7.16 -4.44
C ASP A 10 15.17 7.83 -5.13
N GLY A 11 14.99 9.03 -5.70
CA GLY A 11 16.09 9.76 -6.35
C GLY A 11 17.23 10.14 -5.39
N ILE A 12 16.90 10.64 -4.19
CA ILE A 12 17.89 11.02 -3.19
C ILE A 12 18.65 9.79 -2.68
N LEU A 13 17.96 8.69 -2.39
CA LEU A 13 18.60 7.46 -1.89
C LEU A 13 19.52 6.80 -2.92
N HIS A 14 19.24 6.92 -4.22
CA HIS A 14 20.12 6.43 -5.29
C HIS A 14 21.34 7.32 -5.56
N CYS A 15 21.38 8.55 -5.02
CA CYS A 15 22.48 9.47 -5.24
C CYS A 15 23.73 9.05 -4.47
N VAL A 16 24.67 8.34 -5.12
CA VAL A 16 25.91 7.84 -4.49
C VAL A 16 26.81 8.98 -3.98
N LEU A 17 26.75 10.16 -4.62
CA LEU A 17 27.51 11.33 -4.22
C LEU A 17 26.86 12.14 -3.09
N CYS A 18 25.60 11.87 -2.77
CA CYS A 18 24.90 12.56 -1.70
C CYS A 18 25.31 11.95 -0.37
N GLN A 19 26.09 12.69 0.42
CA GLN A 19 26.38 12.34 1.81
C GLN A 19 25.13 12.55 2.65
N LEU A 20 24.21 11.59 2.60
CA LEU A 20 22.98 11.65 3.36
C LEU A 20 23.28 11.49 4.84
N ASP A 21 23.05 12.56 5.60
CA ASP A 21 23.03 12.49 7.05
C ASP A 21 21.87 11.61 7.52
N SER A 22 22.09 10.93 8.64
CA SER A 22 21.11 10.20 9.44
C SER A 22 19.77 10.91 9.64
N THR A 23 19.76 12.25 9.77
CA THR A 23 18.55 13.04 10.00
C THR A 23 17.63 12.92 8.79
N VAL A 24 18.20 12.97 7.58
CA VAL A 24 17.46 12.80 6.33
C VAL A 24 16.91 11.39 6.25
N LEU A 25 17.72 10.36 6.53
CA LEU A 25 17.24 8.98 6.52
C LEU A 25 16.12 8.74 7.55
N ARG A 26 16.23 9.34 8.75
CA ARG A 26 15.21 9.23 9.79
C ARG A 26 13.90 9.91 9.38
N LEU A 27 13.99 11.07 8.72
CA LEU A 27 12.82 11.75 8.16
C LEU A 27 12.13 10.89 7.09
N LEU A 28 12.89 10.28 6.19
CA LEU A 28 12.37 9.36 5.18
C LEU A 28 11.68 8.15 5.82
N MET A 29 12.32 7.49 6.80
CA MET A 29 11.73 6.39 7.56
C MET A 29 10.41 6.79 8.23
N THR A 30 10.39 7.95 8.89
CA THR A 30 9.21 8.46 9.61
C THR A 30 8.06 8.74 8.66
N ALA A 31 8.33 9.39 7.52
CA ALA A 31 7.34 9.67 6.51
C ALA A 31 6.76 8.38 5.90
N LEU A 32 7.61 7.40 5.58
CA LEU A 32 7.16 6.09 5.10
C LEU A 32 6.30 5.36 6.13
N GLN A 33 6.69 5.39 7.41
CA GLN A 33 5.89 4.78 8.49
C GLN A 33 4.51 5.44 8.59
N LYS A 34 4.41 6.77 8.46
CA LYS A 34 3.13 7.48 8.44
C LYS A 34 2.26 7.06 7.26
N ILE A 35 2.84 6.93 6.06
CA ILE A 35 2.14 6.40 4.88
C ILE A 35 1.61 4.99 5.18
N PHE A 36 2.43 4.11 5.73
CA PHE A 36 2.01 2.74 6.06
C PHE A 36 0.91 2.70 7.11
N SER A 37 0.98 3.53 8.14
CA SER A 37 -0.09 3.66 9.14
C SER A 37 -1.41 4.13 8.52
N TRP A 38 -1.37 5.10 7.59
CA TRP A 38 -2.58 5.55 6.90
C TRP A 38 -3.19 4.47 6.02
N VAL A 39 -2.37 3.71 5.29
CA VAL A 39 -2.86 2.57 4.51
C VAL A 39 -3.42 1.50 5.44
N TYR A 40 -2.75 1.19 6.55
CA TYR A 40 -3.27 0.23 7.52
C TYR A 40 -4.66 0.62 8.01
N MET A 41 -4.84 1.86 8.47
CA MET A 41 -6.14 2.35 8.94
C MET A 41 -7.21 2.29 7.84
N GLY A 42 -6.89 2.72 6.62
CA GLY A 42 -7.84 2.76 5.51
C GLY A 42 -8.32 1.39 5.01
N TYR A 43 -7.52 0.34 5.20
CA TYR A 43 -7.85 -1.03 4.75
C TYR A 43 -8.17 -1.99 5.90
N SER A 44 -8.03 -1.54 7.15
CA SER A 44 -8.46 -2.31 8.32
C SER A 44 -9.98 -2.33 8.45
N LYS A 45 -10.55 -3.47 8.85
CA LYS A 45 -11.97 -3.62 9.17
C LYS A 45 -12.26 -3.00 10.54
N GLN A 46 -12.21 -1.67 10.66
CA GLN A 46 -12.62 -0.99 11.89
C GLN A 46 -14.12 -0.63 11.82
N PRO A 47 -14.84 -0.67 12.97
CA PRO A 47 -16.26 -0.30 13.03
C PRO A 47 -16.55 1.11 12.51
N GLU A 48 -15.58 2.00 12.66
CA GLU A 48 -15.59 3.39 12.19
C GLU A 48 -14.46 3.63 11.17
N ALA A 49 -14.29 2.72 10.22
CA ALA A 49 -13.31 2.93 9.16
C ALA A 49 -13.59 4.30 8.48
N PRO A 50 -12.59 5.21 8.41
CA PRO A 50 -12.79 6.52 7.80
C PRO A 50 -13.33 6.34 6.38
N GLN A 51 -14.46 6.98 6.06
CA GLN A 51 -14.98 6.95 4.70
C GLN A 51 -13.94 7.59 3.77
N LEU A 52 -13.31 6.77 2.93
CA LEU A 52 -12.34 7.24 1.95
C LEU A 52 -13.04 8.21 0.99
N PRO A 53 -12.40 9.34 0.64
CA PRO A 53 -13.06 10.36 -0.18
C PRO A 53 -13.54 9.78 -1.53
N PRO A 54 -14.69 10.25 -2.04
CA PRO A 54 -15.21 9.82 -3.34
C PRO A 54 -14.25 10.19 -4.47
N VAL A 55 -14.13 9.28 -5.45
CA VAL A 55 -13.26 9.48 -6.62
C VAL A 55 -14.02 10.27 -7.69
N HIS A 56 -13.35 11.26 -8.27
CA HIS A 56 -13.89 12.10 -9.34
C HIS A 56 -12.95 12.11 -10.55
N PHE A 57 -13.51 12.18 -11.75
CA PHE A 57 -12.80 12.50 -12.98
C PHE A 57 -13.37 13.80 -13.55
N GLY A 58 -12.69 14.92 -13.30
CA GLY A 58 -13.28 16.24 -13.50
C GLY A 58 -14.51 16.42 -12.59
N ASP A 59 -15.63 16.84 -13.16
CA ASP A 59 -16.91 17.00 -12.44
C ASP A 59 -17.69 15.68 -12.28
N TRP A 60 -17.25 14.59 -12.94
CA TRP A 60 -17.94 13.31 -12.88
C TRP A 60 -17.53 12.51 -11.65
N ARG A 61 -18.51 12.20 -10.78
CA ARG A 61 -18.32 11.29 -9.64
C ARG A 61 -18.37 9.84 -10.11
N VAL A 62 -17.31 9.10 -9.80
CA VAL A 62 -17.19 7.67 -10.07
C VAL A 62 -18.11 6.88 -9.14
N SER A 63 -18.62 5.75 -9.59
CA SER A 63 -19.38 4.82 -8.75
C SER A 63 -18.55 4.41 -7.51
N GLU A 64 -19.21 4.12 -6.38
CA GLU A 64 -18.48 3.71 -5.18
C GLU A 64 -17.63 2.45 -5.43
N GLN A 65 -18.16 1.47 -6.18
CA GLN A 65 -17.46 0.24 -6.49
C GLN A 65 -16.20 0.48 -7.36
N ASP A 66 -16.33 1.25 -8.45
CA ASP A 66 -15.20 1.56 -9.31
C ASP A 66 -14.19 2.48 -8.60
N GLY A 67 -14.69 3.41 -7.77
CA GLY A 67 -13.87 4.28 -6.94
C GLY A 67 -13.01 3.50 -5.96
N GLU A 68 -13.58 2.49 -5.30
CA GLU A 68 -12.84 1.58 -4.42
C GLU A 68 -11.79 0.77 -5.18
N MET A 69 -12.07 0.34 -6.40
CA MET A 69 -11.10 -0.35 -7.25
C MET A 69 -9.93 0.55 -7.64
N VAL A 70 -10.21 1.81 -8.02
CA VAL A 70 -9.18 2.81 -8.32
C VAL A 70 -8.32 3.07 -7.08
N LYS A 71 -8.91 3.27 -5.90
CA LYS A 71 -8.18 3.45 -4.63
C LYS A 71 -7.27 2.25 -4.33
N LEU A 72 -7.78 1.03 -4.52
CA LEU A 72 -7.03 -0.20 -4.32
C LEU A 72 -5.82 -0.29 -5.26
N LEU A 73 -6.01 0.01 -6.55
CA LEU A 73 -4.94 0.01 -7.55
C LEU A 73 -3.85 1.05 -7.22
N LEU A 74 -4.27 2.29 -6.90
CA LEU A 74 -3.34 3.36 -6.52
C LEU A 74 -2.55 3.01 -5.25
N THR A 75 -3.21 2.42 -4.25
CA THR A 75 -2.57 1.98 -3.01
C THR A 75 -1.54 0.89 -3.30
N LYS A 76 -1.90 -0.14 -4.09
CA LYS A 76 -0.96 -1.19 -4.51
C LYS A 76 0.25 -0.61 -5.24
N HIS A 77 0.03 0.36 -6.13
CA HIS A 77 1.11 1.03 -6.84
C HIS A 77 2.06 1.78 -5.88
N VAL A 78 1.51 2.58 -4.96
CA VAL A 78 2.28 3.29 -3.93
C VAL A 78 3.11 2.32 -3.08
N LEU A 79 2.51 1.24 -2.58
CA LEU A 79 3.23 0.23 -1.79
C LEU A 79 4.34 -0.45 -2.60
N SER A 80 4.14 -0.68 -3.89
CA SER A 80 5.17 -1.21 -4.78
C SER A 80 6.36 -0.27 -4.90
N LEU A 81 6.12 1.04 -5.03
CA LEU A 81 7.19 2.03 -5.07
C LEU A 81 7.92 2.13 -3.72
N CYS A 82 7.18 2.11 -2.61
CA CYS A 82 7.75 2.09 -1.27
C CYS A 82 8.72 0.92 -1.04
N ARG A 83 8.52 -0.24 -1.71
CA ARG A 83 9.45 -1.37 -1.63
C ARG A 83 10.85 -1.01 -2.12
N SER A 84 10.96 -0.28 -3.23
CA SER A 84 12.25 0.21 -3.74
C SER A 84 12.90 1.14 -2.72
N VAL A 85 12.14 2.12 -2.23
CA VAL A 85 12.64 3.13 -1.29
C VAL A 85 13.12 2.49 0.02
N VAL A 86 12.33 1.58 0.61
CA VAL A 86 12.72 0.87 1.84
C VAL A 86 14.00 0.06 1.62
N ARG A 87 14.12 -0.63 0.49
CA ARG A 87 15.33 -1.40 0.16
C ARG A 87 16.57 -0.50 0.04
N ASN A 88 16.46 0.60 -0.70
CA ASN A 88 17.56 1.55 -0.84
C ASN A 88 17.93 2.22 0.49
N LEU A 89 16.94 2.48 1.32
CA LEU A 89 17.13 3.03 2.65
C LEU A 89 17.89 2.06 3.56
N GLN A 90 17.59 0.75 3.51
CA GLN A 90 18.38 -0.28 4.20
C GLN A 90 19.84 -0.28 3.74
N LEU A 91 20.09 -0.24 2.42
CA LEU A 91 21.45 -0.18 1.88
C LEU A 91 22.23 1.03 2.39
N ARG A 92 21.58 2.20 2.50
CA ARG A 92 22.23 3.42 3.05
C ARG A 92 22.53 3.32 4.54
N VAL A 93 21.66 2.67 5.30
CA VAL A 93 21.92 2.41 6.73
C VAL A 93 23.09 1.43 6.89
N ASP A 94 23.17 0.40 6.06
CA ASP A 94 24.28 -0.56 6.08
C ASP A 94 25.61 0.10 5.72
N GLU A 95 25.60 0.98 4.71
CA GLU A 95 26.76 1.79 4.32
C GLU A 95 27.22 2.68 5.50
N MET A 96 26.30 3.39 6.14
CA MET A 96 26.60 4.19 7.34
C MET A 96 27.17 3.34 8.48
N HIS A 97 26.60 2.15 8.72
CA HIS A 97 27.08 1.24 9.76
C HIS A 97 28.49 0.73 9.46
N LEU A 98 28.81 0.46 8.20
CA LEU A 98 30.16 0.07 7.77
C LEU A 98 31.16 1.23 7.94
N LEU A 99 30.78 2.44 7.51
CA LEU A 99 31.62 3.63 7.64
C LEU A 99 31.90 3.98 9.10
N ALA A 100 30.91 3.81 9.99
CA ALA A 100 31.08 4.01 11.44
C ALA A 100 32.14 3.07 12.06
N LYS A 101 32.32 1.86 11.52
CA LYS A 101 33.37 0.92 11.96
C LYS A 101 34.77 1.35 11.52
N VAL A 102 34.87 2.05 10.38
CA VAL A 102 36.16 2.45 9.77
C VAL A 102 36.59 3.85 10.25
N GLN A 103 35.65 4.78 10.44
CA GLN A 103 35.90 6.14 10.91
C GLN A 103 35.40 6.34 12.35
N THR A 104 36.28 6.11 13.32
CA THR A 104 36.03 6.31 14.76
C THR A 104 35.95 7.79 15.21
N ARG A 105 36.16 8.76 14.30
CA ARG A 105 36.25 10.20 14.62
C ARG A 105 34.99 11.02 14.36
N PHE A 106 33.98 10.48 13.70
CA PHE A 106 32.71 11.18 13.52
C PHE A 106 31.68 10.67 14.52
N HIS A 107 30.92 11.61 15.08
CA HIS A 107 29.83 11.41 16.04
C HIS A 107 29.19 10.03 15.86
N CYS A 108 29.26 9.19 16.89
CA CYS A 108 28.60 7.89 16.91
C CYS A 108 27.10 8.12 16.76
N MET A 109 26.65 8.14 15.51
CA MET A 109 25.26 8.07 15.15
C MET A 109 24.79 6.70 15.62
N ASP A 110 23.63 6.64 16.27
CA ASP A 110 23.04 5.38 16.70
C ASP A 110 22.56 4.59 15.47
N THR A 111 23.53 4.04 14.74
CA THR A 111 23.35 3.23 13.53
C THR A 111 22.59 1.96 13.86
N ALA A 112 22.72 1.44 15.09
CA ALA A 112 21.94 0.31 15.56
C ALA A 112 20.44 0.65 15.62
N SER A 113 20.05 1.80 16.19
CA SER A 113 18.67 2.25 16.15
C SER A 113 18.15 2.47 14.73
N MET A 114 18.99 3.01 13.83
CA MET A 114 18.60 3.20 12.43
C MET A 114 18.37 1.87 11.70
N SER A 115 19.20 0.85 11.94
CA SER A 115 19.01 -0.50 11.41
C SER A 115 17.70 -1.11 11.90
N VAL A 116 17.43 -1.03 13.21
CA VAL A 116 16.18 -1.53 13.79
C VAL A 116 14.96 -0.81 13.19
N LEU A 117 15.04 0.51 12.99
CA LEU A 117 13.96 1.27 12.33
C LEU A 117 13.76 0.85 10.88
N ALA A 118 14.84 0.64 10.12
CA ALA A 118 14.77 0.20 8.73
C ALA A 118 14.14 -1.20 8.59
N GLU A 119 14.50 -2.12 9.49
CA GLU A 119 13.91 -3.46 9.56
C GLU A 119 12.41 -3.40 9.90
N ARG A 120 12.04 -2.65 10.93
CA ARG A 120 10.63 -2.44 11.31
C ARG A 120 9.81 -1.85 10.16
N LEU A 121 10.42 -0.98 9.37
CA LEU A 121 9.78 -0.38 8.20
C LEU A 121 9.55 -1.42 7.09
N ALA A 122 10.52 -2.32 6.86
CA ALA A 122 10.36 -3.43 5.92
C ALA A 122 9.26 -4.41 6.37
N SER A 123 9.21 -4.76 7.66
CA SER A 123 8.13 -5.57 8.23
C SER A 123 6.78 -4.87 8.07
N SER A 124 6.68 -3.59 8.44
CA SER A 124 5.43 -2.81 8.30
C SER A 124 4.96 -2.76 6.83
N LEU A 125 5.88 -2.59 5.88
CA LEU A 125 5.53 -2.62 4.45
C LEU A 125 4.97 -3.99 4.04
N SER A 126 5.58 -5.08 4.52
CA SER A 126 5.10 -6.44 4.24
C SER A 126 3.68 -6.64 4.79
N ASP A 127 3.45 -6.28 6.05
CA ASP A 127 2.17 -6.45 6.73
C ASP A 127 1.05 -5.67 6.03
N VAL A 128 1.32 -4.40 5.70
CA VAL A 128 0.36 -3.54 4.99
C VAL A 128 0.12 -4.03 3.56
N THR A 129 1.16 -4.54 2.88
CA THR A 129 0.99 -5.14 1.54
C THR A 129 0.10 -6.38 1.60
N GLN A 130 0.25 -7.22 2.63
CA GLN A 130 -0.62 -8.38 2.82
C GLN A 130 -2.06 -7.95 3.13
N LEU A 131 -2.26 -6.99 4.05
CA LEU A 131 -3.57 -6.44 4.38
C LEU A 131 -4.33 -5.96 3.13
N VAL A 132 -3.69 -5.12 2.31
CA VAL A 132 -4.28 -4.59 1.06
C VAL A 132 -4.57 -5.71 0.06
N ARG A 133 -3.72 -6.74 0.00
CA ARG A 133 -3.95 -7.92 -0.85
C ARG A 133 -5.18 -8.72 -0.39
N HIS A 134 -5.33 -8.94 0.92
CA HIS A 134 -6.48 -9.66 1.47
C HIS A 134 -7.79 -8.88 1.28
N TYR A 135 -7.78 -7.58 1.53
CA TYR A 135 -8.92 -6.70 1.28
C TYR A 135 -9.43 -6.79 -0.16
N GLY A 136 -8.49 -6.77 -1.13
CA GLY A 136 -8.81 -6.93 -2.54
C GLY A 136 -9.29 -8.33 -2.95
N LYS A 137 -9.09 -9.36 -2.12
CA LYS A 137 -9.64 -10.70 -2.37
C LYS A 137 -11.04 -10.85 -1.79
N GLU A 138 -11.28 -10.32 -0.60
CA GLU A 138 -12.58 -10.42 0.10
C GLU A 138 -13.69 -9.60 -0.57
N LYS A 139 -13.39 -8.39 -1.06
CA LYS A 139 -14.39 -7.53 -1.72
C LYS A 139 -14.73 -7.93 -3.15
N TYR A 140 -13.89 -8.74 -3.80
CA TYR A 140 -14.00 -9.06 -5.24
C TYR A 140 -14.14 -10.56 -5.49
N VAL A 141 -14.63 -11.31 -4.49
CA VAL A 141 -15.23 -12.62 -4.75
C VAL A 141 -16.43 -12.36 -5.65
N ILE A 142 -16.27 -12.65 -6.94
CA ILE A 142 -17.37 -12.71 -7.90
C ILE A 142 -18.38 -13.70 -7.31
N PRO A 143 -19.62 -13.30 -6.99
CA PRO A 143 -20.66 -14.27 -6.74
C PRO A 143 -20.77 -15.08 -8.02
N ASP A 144 -20.54 -16.39 -7.93
CA ASP A 144 -20.73 -17.30 -9.07
C ASP A 144 -22.04 -16.93 -9.77
N SER A 145 -21.95 -16.77 -11.08
CA SER A 145 -23.07 -16.36 -11.92
C SER A 145 -24.30 -17.26 -11.67
N PRO A 146 -25.52 -16.70 -11.65
CA PRO A 146 -26.73 -17.48 -11.45
C PRO A 146 -26.94 -18.34 -12.70
N SER A 147 -26.52 -19.60 -12.61
CA SER A 147 -26.85 -20.59 -13.63
C SER A 147 -28.28 -21.06 -13.39
N SER A 148 -29.12 -20.74 -14.37
CA SER A 148 -30.43 -21.34 -14.64
C SER A 148 -31.61 -20.83 -13.82
N GLN A 149 -32.18 -19.73 -14.32
CA GLN A 149 -33.63 -19.55 -14.34
C GLN A 149 -34.29 -20.82 -14.91
N GLN A 150 -35.04 -21.54 -14.08
CA GLN A 150 -36.06 -22.45 -14.57
C GLN A 150 -37.31 -21.61 -14.81
N SER A 151 -37.49 -21.17 -16.07
CA SER A 151 -38.69 -20.46 -16.51
C SER A 151 -39.87 -21.44 -16.66
N PRO A 152 -41.12 -20.99 -16.50
CA PRO A 152 -42.29 -21.84 -16.37
C PRO A 152 -42.93 -22.12 -17.74
N GLU A 153 -43.12 -23.40 -18.10
CA GLU A 153 -44.04 -23.76 -19.17
C GLU A 153 -45.42 -24.12 -18.60
N ARG A 154 -46.33 -23.14 -18.67
CA ARG A 154 -47.77 -23.40 -18.78
C ARG A 154 -48.08 -23.54 -20.28
N SER A 155 -48.53 -24.72 -20.69
CA SER A 155 -49.40 -24.86 -21.86
C SER A 155 -50.61 -25.69 -21.47
N ALA A 156 -51.76 -25.04 -21.54
CA ALA A 156 -53.07 -25.62 -21.35
C ALA A 156 -53.45 -26.46 -22.58
N THR A 157 -54.07 -27.61 -22.36
CA THR A 157 -54.99 -28.22 -23.32
C THR A 157 -56.25 -28.66 -22.58
N VAL A 158 -57.31 -27.89 -22.82
CA VAL A 158 -58.70 -28.27 -22.60
C VAL A 158 -59.12 -29.18 -23.76
N ALA A 159 -59.74 -30.32 -23.47
CA ALA A 159 -60.76 -30.93 -24.31
C ALA A 159 -61.55 -31.97 -23.51
N GLU A 160 -62.84 -31.69 -23.33
CA GLU A 160 -63.90 -32.63 -22.95
C GLU A 160 -63.96 -33.86 -23.88
N SER A 161 -64.41 -35.00 -23.36
CA SER A 161 -65.61 -35.74 -23.83
C SER A 161 -65.63 -37.18 -23.30
N GLY A 162 -66.77 -37.61 -22.73
CA GLY A 162 -67.10 -39.03 -22.49
C GLY A 162 -67.66 -39.32 -21.11
#